data_AF-A0A183HTQ2-F1
#
_entry.id   AF-A0A183HTQ2-F1
#
_cell.length_a   1.000
_cell.length_b   1.000
_cell.length_c   1.000
_cell.angle_alpha   90.00
_cell.angle_beta   90.00
_cell.angle_gamma   90.00
#
_symmetry.space_group_name_H-M   'P 1'
#
loop_
_entity.id
_entity.type
_entity.pdbx_description
1 polymer ?
#
loop_
_entity_poly.entity_id
_entity_poly.type
_entity_poly.pdbx_seq_one_letter_code
_entity_poly.pdbx_strand_id
1 'polypeptide(L)'
;MEAVRRGFETIIRIDDLTSFTPDEMEELFCGCSEETWKRTWNESTLQSAIKPDHGYTHDSDQIRWLIQMLASYDNQQVLLLYF
;
A
#
# COMPACT_ATOMS: atom_id res chain seq x y z
N MET A 1 -24.40 17.29 2.61
CA MET A 1 -23.55 16.11 2.89
C MET A 1 -24.11 15.14 3.93
N GLU A 2 -25.21 15.45 4.64
CA GLU A 2 -25.70 14.61 5.75
C GLU A 2 -26.10 13.17 5.36
N ALA A 3 -26.51 12.94 4.11
CA ALA A 3 -26.78 11.58 3.62
C ALA A 3 -25.50 10.74 3.48
N VAL A 4 -24.41 11.34 2.99
CA VAL A 4 -23.09 10.69 2.89
C VAL A 4 -22.57 10.40 4.30
N ARG A 5 -22.70 11.38 5.21
CA ARG A 5 -22.31 11.24 6.62
C ARG A 5 -23.00 10.04 7.28
N ARG A 6 -24.34 9.99 7.19
CA ARG A 6 -25.11 8.87 7.74
C ARG A 6 -24.79 7.53 7.10
N GLY A 7 -24.51 7.53 5.79
CA GLY A 7 -24.07 6.32 5.09
C GLY A 7 -22.72 5.81 5.59
N PHE A 8 -21.72 6.70 5.71
CA PHE A 8 -20.40 6.35 6.22
C PHE A 8 -20.44 5.87 7.68
N GLU A 9 -21.27 6.50 8.53
CA GLU A 9 -21.45 6.10 9.93
C GLU A 9 -21.98 4.65 10.08
N THR A 10 -22.49 4.02 9.01
CA THR A 10 -22.88 2.60 9.03
C THR A 10 -21.71 1.63 8.89
N ILE A 11 -20.55 2.09 8.40
CA ILE A 11 -19.36 1.27 8.12
C ILE A 11 -18.15 1.68 8.97
N ILE A 12 -18.02 2.97 9.29
CA ILE A 12 -16.94 3.53 10.10
C ILE A 12 -17.48 4.69 10.94
N ARG A 13 -17.09 4.78 12.20
CA ARG A 13 -17.51 5.90 13.04
C ARG A 13 -16.78 7.16 12.63
N ILE A 14 -17.48 8.26 12.44
CA ILE A 14 -16.84 9.49 11.96
C ILE A 14 -15.95 10.11 13.04
N ASP A 15 -16.26 9.89 14.32
CA ASP A 15 -15.36 10.27 15.41
C ASP A 15 -13.98 9.62 15.29
N ASP A 16 -13.88 8.39 14.78
CA ASP A 16 -12.60 7.70 14.61
C ASP A 16 -11.76 8.35 13.48
N LEU A 17 -12.41 9.05 12.54
CA LEU A 17 -11.75 9.76 11.44
C LEU A 17 -11.17 11.12 11.87
N THR A 18 -11.57 11.65 13.03
CA THR A 18 -11.12 12.99 13.50
C THR A 18 -9.65 13.02 13.91
N SER A 19 -9.02 11.86 14.04
CA SER A 19 -7.59 11.74 14.37
C SER A 19 -6.67 11.92 13.16
N PHE A 20 -7.21 11.93 11.94
CA PHE A 20 -6.47 12.08 10.70
C PHE A 20 -6.48 13.53 10.21
N THR A 21 -5.35 13.97 9.64
CA THR A 21 -5.28 15.21 8.87
C THR A 21 -6.02 15.08 7.54
N PRO A 22 -6.36 16.20 6.86
CA PRO A 22 -7.00 16.15 5.54
C PRO A 22 -6.21 15.33 4.52
N ASP A 23 -4.88 15.47 4.50
CA ASP A 23 -3.99 14.71 3.61
C ASP A 23 -4.01 13.20 3.95
N GLU A 24 -3.97 12.83 5.24
CA GLU A 24 -4.07 11.43 5.66
C GLU A 24 -5.45 10.83 5.33
N MET A 25 -6.52 11.61 5.42
CA MET A 25 -7.85 11.17 4.98
C MET A 25 -7.89 10.94 3.46
N GLU A 26 -7.25 11.79 2.66
CA GLU A 26 -7.12 11.57 1.22
C GLU A 26 -6.40 10.25 0.93
N GLU A 27 -5.26 10.01 1.57
CA GLU A 27 -4.50 8.77 1.41
C GLU A 27 -5.28 7.54 1.87
N LEU A 28 -6.08 7.65 2.93
CA LEU A 28 -6.87 6.55 3.50
C LEU A 28 -8.03 6.14 2.58
N PHE A 29 -8.67 7.09 1.90
CA PHE A 29 -9.81 6.81 1.04
C PHE A 29 -9.43 6.59 -0.42
N CYS A 30 -8.44 7.31 -0.92
CA CYS A 30 -8.05 7.31 -2.33
C CYS A 30 -6.76 6.50 -2.60
N GLY A 31 -6.09 6.03 -1.55
CA GLY A 31 -4.79 5.37 -1.66
C GLY A 31 -3.64 6.38 -1.69
N CYS A 32 -2.41 5.86 -1.69
CA CYS A 32 -1.22 6.68 -1.59
C CYS A 32 -0.95 7.52 -2.84
N SER A 33 -0.62 8.80 -2.64
CA SER A 33 -0.08 9.70 -3.66
C SER A 33 1.18 9.12 -4.29
N GLU A 34 1.55 9.58 -5.48
CA GLU A 34 2.76 9.10 -6.16
C GLU A 34 4.03 9.30 -5.31
N GLU A 35 4.10 10.38 -4.52
CA GLU A 35 5.20 10.64 -3.59
C GLU A 35 5.21 9.67 -2.40
N THR A 36 4.07 9.46 -1.73
CA THR A 36 3.96 8.48 -0.63
C THR A 36 4.22 7.06 -1.15
N TRP A 37 3.73 6.75 -2.35
CA TRP A 37 3.95 5.50 -3.04
C TRP A 37 5.44 5.25 -3.30
N LYS A 38 6.16 6.22 -3.89
CA LYS A 38 7.61 6.11 -4.11
C LYS A 38 8.40 5.91 -2.82
N ARG A 39 7.92 6.46 -1.70
CA ARG A 39 8.55 6.26 -0.38
C ARG A 39 8.28 4.87 0.19
N THR A 40 7.09 4.33 -0.04
CA THR A 40 6.65 3.05 0.55
C THR A 40 7.05 1.85 -0.32
N TRP A 41 7.11 1.98 -1.64
CA TRP A 41 7.55 0.94 -2.57
C TRP A 41 9.07 0.87 -2.67
N ASN A 42 9.71 0.26 -1.68
CA ASN A 42 11.16 0.04 -1.62
C ASN A 42 11.50 -1.37 -1.16
N GLU A 43 12.76 -1.79 -1.31
CA GLU A 43 13.22 -3.15 -1.01
C GLU A 43 12.88 -3.60 0.42
N SER A 44 13.01 -2.72 1.42
CA SER A 44 12.72 -3.06 2.82
C SER A 44 11.24 -3.40 3.03
N THR A 45 10.35 -2.57 2.47
CA THR A 45 8.90 -2.82 2.52
C THR A 45 8.55 -4.12 1.79
N LEU A 46 9.08 -4.31 0.58
CA LEU A 46 8.83 -5.51 -0.23
C LEU A 46 9.35 -6.78 0.45
N GLN A 47 10.52 -6.71 1.09
CA GLN A 47 11.09 -7.81 1.85
C GLN A 47 10.20 -8.19 3.05
N SER A 48 9.58 -7.22 3.72
CA SER A 48 8.64 -7.51 4.81
C SER A 48 7.31 -8.10 4.30
N ALA A 49 6.84 -7.62 3.15
CA ALA A 49 5.55 -8.01 2.57
C ALA A 49 5.57 -9.39 1.90
N ILE A 50 6.66 -9.76 1.24
CA ILE A 50 6.79 -11.06 0.57
C ILE A 50 6.93 -12.17 1.62
N LYS A 51 6.16 -13.24 1.47
CA LYS A 51 6.27 -14.45 2.30
C LYS A 51 6.73 -15.62 1.41
N PRO A 52 8.02 -15.97 1.42
CA PRO A 52 8.53 -17.10 0.65
C PRO A 52 7.85 -18.42 1.08
N ASP A 53 7.54 -19.27 0.12
CA ASP A 53 6.93 -20.59 0.35
C ASP A 53 7.68 -21.69 -0.45
N HIS A 54 7.27 -22.95 -0.30
CA HIS A 54 7.83 -24.11 -1.03
C HIS A 54 9.36 -24.27 -0.95
N GLY A 55 9.95 -23.94 0.20
CA GLY A 55 11.38 -24.10 0.45
C GLY A 55 12.24 -22.90 0.09
N TYR A 56 11.64 -21.83 -0.46
CA TYR A 56 12.32 -20.54 -0.57
C TYR A 56 12.36 -19.83 0.78
N THR A 57 13.37 -18.98 0.94
CA THR A 57 13.56 -18.10 2.09
C THR A 57 13.92 -16.69 1.60
N HIS A 58 13.92 -15.70 2.48
CA HIS A 58 14.41 -14.35 2.13
C HIS A 58 15.89 -14.33 1.72
N ASP A 59 16.64 -15.38 2.08
CA ASP A 59 18.03 -15.56 1.68
C ASP A 59 18.20 -16.26 0.33
N SER A 60 17.12 -16.71 -0.30
CA SER A 60 17.17 -17.31 -1.63
C SER A 60 17.47 -16.25 -2.68
N ASP A 61 18.41 -16.52 -3.58
CA ASP A 61 18.80 -15.57 -4.62
C ASP A 61 17.62 -15.19 -5.52
N GLN A 62 16.70 -16.11 -5.76
CA GLN A 62 15.47 -15.88 -6.52
C GLN A 62 14.55 -14.86 -5.82
N ILE A 63 14.44 -14.92 -4.48
CA ILE A 63 13.62 -13.99 -3.70
C ILE A 63 14.28 -12.61 -3.66
N ARG A 64 15.61 -12.56 -3.46
CA ARG A 64 16.36 -11.28 -3.51
C ARG A 64 16.24 -10.63 -4.87
N TRP A 65 16.40 -11.40 -5.94
CA TRP A 65 16.22 -10.91 -7.31
C TRP A 65 14.80 -10.39 -7.54
N LEU A 66 13.77 -11.13 -7.09
CA LEU A 66 12.38 -10.69 -7.20
C LEU A 66 12.15 -9.35 -6.49
N ILE A 67 12.66 -9.19 -5.27
CA ILE A 67 12.54 -7.94 -4.49
C ILE A 67 13.21 -6.79 -5.23
N GLN A 68 14.44 -6.96 -5.71
CA GLN A 68 15.18 -5.94 -6.46
C GLN A 68 14.47 -5.56 -7.77
N MET A 69 13.97 -6.56 -8.48
CA MET A 69 13.25 -6.37 -9.74
C MET A 69 11.94 -5.58 -9.49
N LEU A 70 11.15 -5.97 -8.49
CA LEU A 70 9.94 -5.23 -8.10
C LEU A 70 10.25 -3.81 -7.63
N ALA A 71 11.31 -3.61 -6.85
CA ALA A 71 11.72 -2.28 -6.38
C ALA A 71 12.15 -1.35 -7.52
N SER A 72 12.51 -1.91 -8.69
CA SER A 72 12.89 -1.14 -9.88
C SER A 72 11.70 -0.67 -10.73
N TYR A 73 10.47 -1.12 -10.42
CA TYR A 73 9.29 -0.77 -11.20
C TYR A 73 8.92 0.71 -11.07
N ASP A 74 8.55 1.30 -12.21
CA ASP A 74 7.84 2.58 -12.21
C ASP A 74 6.34 2.39 -11.87
N ASN A 75 5.63 3.50 -11.68
CA ASN A 75 4.24 3.48 -11.24
C ASN A 75 3.31 2.71 -12.20
N GLN A 76 3.53 2.79 -13.51
CA GLN A 76 2.70 2.06 -14.48
C GLN A 76 2.91 0.55 -14.38
N GLN A 77 4.16 0.11 -14.17
CA GLN A 77 4.48 -1.31 -14.03
C GLN A 77 3.90 -1.89 -12.73
N VAL A 78 3.88 -1.13 -11.63
CA VAL A 78 3.23 -1.59 -10.40
C VAL A 78 1.71 -1.62 -10.53
N LEU A 79 1.09 -0.67 -11.24
CA LEU A 79 -0.36 -0.72 -11.50
C LEU A 79 -0.78 -2.02 -12.17
N LEU A 80 0.08 -2.63 -12.99
CA LEU A 80 -0.18 -3.93 -13.60
C LEU A 80 -0.22 -5.09 -12.60
N LEU A 81 0.36 -4.94 -11.40
CA LEU A 81 0.31 -5.96 -10.34
C LEU A 81 -1.05 -6.03 -9.63
N TYR A 82 -1.93 -5.04 -9.82
CA TYR A 82 -3.29 -5.05 -9.29
C TYR A 82 -4.29 -5.83 -10.15
N PHE A 83 -3.86 -6.35 -11.31
CA PHE A 83 -4.66 -7.16 -12.23
C PHE A 83 -4.26 -8.63 -12.19
#